data_AF-A0A7D8B838-F1
#
_entry.id   AF-A0A7D8B838-F1
#
_cell.length_a   1.000
_cell.length_b   1.000
_cell.length_c   1.000
_cell.angle_alpha   90.00
_cell.angle_beta   90.00
_cell.angle_gamma   90.00
#
_symmetry.space_group_name_H-M   'P 1'
#
loop_
_entity.id
_entity.type
_entity.pdbx_description
1 polymer ?
#
loop_
_entity_poly.entity_id
_entity_poly.type
_entity_poly.pdbx_seq_one_letter_code
_entity_poly.pdbx_strand_id
1 'polypeptide(L)'
;MSGGWAGCSVAVLMALAPSLAVAQSCTTQAKLNGLLRSSLAEAALSLANDVKSGNVAKLKSEAIEEYAANFSAASTLIQNTAGKISGDTLQVAQIYVLDARNRKSADQGDADFSCPLTGSTSETDFSIAGLPPGMYAFVMVEANGPRPWLVSMLLRQETGHWKLAGLYPHARTAAGEDGLWYWKKARYAAKANQLWYAWLLYDEAEALLKPSNFTTSTNLDKLQSERRSATPSELADGIGSDHPLVIKGADGTPYRLTGISSEGSEDGRLVNVVVHYAGDASVADAPQEMAKNAAVAAALIDAHKDLREGFDGVIVIADVQGRAPFVTEQKISEIH
;
A
#
# COMPACT_ATOMS: atom_id res chain seq x y z
N MET A 1 -36.94 -76.38 10.13
CA MET A 1 -35.55 -76.75 10.45
C MET A 1 -34.63 -75.74 9.81
N SER A 2 -33.74 -75.22 10.65
CA SER A 2 -32.84 -74.08 10.50
C SER A 2 -31.85 -74.18 9.33
N GLY A 3 -31.58 -73.04 8.70
CA GLY A 3 -30.44 -72.83 7.78
C GLY A 3 -30.18 -71.34 7.57
N GLY A 4 -29.53 -70.69 8.54
CA GLY A 4 -29.17 -69.28 8.48
C GLY A 4 -27.94 -69.04 7.61
N TRP A 5 -28.02 -68.04 6.72
CA TRP A 5 -26.89 -67.51 5.95
C TRP A 5 -26.30 -66.30 6.69
N ALA A 6 -25.05 -66.43 7.11
CA ALA A 6 -24.27 -65.35 7.70
C ALA A 6 -23.59 -64.54 6.59
N GLY A 7 -24.08 -63.33 6.33
CA GLY A 7 -23.43 -62.36 5.45
C GLY A 7 -22.43 -61.51 6.24
N CYS A 8 -21.13 -61.75 6.03
CA CYS A 8 -20.06 -60.85 6.46
C CYS A 8 -20.08 -59.57 5.61
N SER A 9 -20.48 -58.45 6.20
CA SER A 9 -20.27 -57.13 5.59
C SER A 9 -18.97 -56.53 6.13
N VAL A 10 -17.99 -56.35 5.25
CA VAL A 10 -16.71 -55.69 5.53
C VAL A 10 -16.96 -54.17 5.59
N ALA A 11 -16.82 -53.58 6.78
CA ALA A 11 -16.82 -52.13 6.94
C ALA A 11 -15.44 -51.57 6.58
N VAL A 12 -15.32 -50.91 5.43
CA VAL A 12 -14.13 -50.16 5.03
C VAL A 12 -14.12 -48.83 5.80
N LEU A 13 -13.32 -48.75 6.87
CA LEU A 13 -12.99 -47.48 7.52
C LEU A 13 -12.06 -46.69 6.60
N MET A 14 -12.58 -45.69 5.89
CA MET A 14 -11.75 -44.64 5.28
C MET A 14 -11.18 -43.75 6.38
N ALA A 15 -9.91 -43.98 6.72
CA ALA A 15 -9.15 -43.07 7.56
C ALA A 15 -8.85 -41.78 6.77
N LEU A 16 -9.62 -40.72 7.02
CA LEU A 16 -9.28 -39.35 6.66
C LEU A 16 -8.05 -38.93 7.47
N ALA A 17 -6.86 -39.16 6.92
CA ALA A 17 -5.64 -38.58 7.49
C ALA A 17 -5.69 -37.07 7.26
N PRO A 18 -5.62 -36.23 8.32
CA PRO A 18 -5.49 -34.80 8.14
C PRO A 18 -4.16 -34.54 7.42
N SER A 19 -4.22 -34.00 6.21
CA SER A 19 -3.05 -33.42 5.57
C SER A 19 -2.57 -32.30 6.49
N LEU A 20 -1.46 -32.53 7.20
CA LEU A 20 -0.73 -31.50 7.91
C LEU A 20 -0.32 -30.45 6.86
N ALA A 21 -1.07 -29.37 6.78
CA ALA A 21 -0.67 -28.20 6.04
C ALA A 21 0.62 -27.69 6.71
N VAL A 22 1.76 -27.89 6.05
CA VAL A 22 3.03 -27.31 6.49
C VAL A 22 2.89 -25.82 6.28
N ALA A 23 2.50 -25.11 7.34
CA ALA A 23 2.34 -23.67 7.31
C ALA A 23 3.68 -23.01 6.95
N GLN A 24 3.62 -21.98 6.12
CA GLN A 24 4.75 -21.10 5.90
C GLN A 24 5.17 -20.49 7.23
N SER A 25 6.46 -20.26 7.42
CA SER A 25 6.96 -19.74 8.71
C SER A 25 7.46 -18.32 8.56
N CYS A 26 7.23 -17.52 9.60
CA CYS A 26 7.80 -16.19 9.72
C CYS A 26 8.68 -16.09 10.97
N THR A 27 9.86 -15.50 10.80
CA THR A 27 10.76 -15.17 11.91
C THR A 27 10.99 -13.66 11.98
N THR A 28 10.63 -13.06 13.11
CA THR A 28 10.89 -11.63 13.38
C THR A 28 12.35 -11.37 13.69
N GLN A 29 12.81 -10.13 13.47
CA GLN A 29 14.20 -9.70 13.73
C GLN A 29 14.72 -10.16 15.09
N ALA A 30 13.92 -10.00 16.16
CA ALA A 30 14.30 -10.35 17.53
C ALA A 30 14.64 -11.83 17.71
N LYS A 31 14.04 -12.73 16.91
CA LYS A 31 14.25 -14.18 16.96
C LYS A 31 15.35 -14.67 16.02
N LEU A 32 15.88 -13.82 15.14
CA LEU A 32 16.98 -14.19 14.24
C LEU A 32 18.29 -14.42 15.01
N ASN A 33 19.10 -15.37 14.54
CA ASN A 33 20.48 -15.47 15.00
C ASN A 33 21.31 -14.27 14.49
N GLY A 34 22.39 -13.94 15.21
CA GLY A 34 23.18 -12.73 14.94
C GLY A 34 23.83 -12.69 13.56
N LEU A 35 24.30 -13.83 13.04
CA LEU A 35 24.94 -13.91 11.72
C LEU A 35 23.95 -13.63 10.59
N LEU A 36 22.80 -14.31 10.60
CA LEU A 36 21.75 -14.12 9.61
C LEU A 36 21.23 -12.67 9.63
N ARG A 37 20.94 -12.14 10.83
CA ARG A 37 20.48 -10.77 11.02
C ARG A 37 21.47 -9.76 10.43
N SER A 38 22.77 -9.94 10.69
CA SER A 38 23.81 -9.03 10.19
C SER A 38 23.94 -9.12 8.66
N SER A 39 23.94 -10.33 8.08
CA SER A 39 24.03 -10.48 6.61
C SER A 39 22.83 -9.85 5.88
N LEU A 40 21.63 -9.94 6.44
CA LEU A 40 20.42 -9.31 5.90
C LEU A 40 20.48 -7.78 6.02
N ALA A 41 20.94 -7.28 7.17
CA ALA A 41 21.11 -5.85 7.38
C ALA A 41 22.15 -5.26 6.42
N GLU A 42 23.28 -5.93 6.23
CA GLU A 42 24.33 -5.52 5.30
C GLU A 42 23.85 -5.53 3.85
N ALA A 43 23.18 -6.60 3.41
CA ALA A 43 22.62 -6.69 2.06
C ALA A 43 21.58 -5.58 1.81
N ALA A 44 20.67 -5.36 2.77
CA ALA A 44 19.66 -4.30 2.67
C ALA A 44 20.28 -2.91 2.67
N LEU A 45 21.29 -2.63 3.50
CA LEU A 45 21.99 -1.34 3.46
C LEU A 45 22.74 -1.13 2.15
N SER A 46 23.36 -2.17 1.58
CA SER A 46 24.01 -2.07 0.27
C SER A 46 22.99 -1.68 -0.81
N LEU A 47 21.89 -2.43 -0.91
CA LEU A 47 20.81 -2.14 -1.87
C LEU A 47 20.19 -0.75 -1.65
N ALA A 48 19.93 -0.37 -0.40
CA ALA A 48 19.37 0.95 -0.09
C ALA A 48 20.35 2.10 -0.43
N ASN A 49 21.67 1.89 -0.30
CA ASN A 49 22.66 2.86 -0.79
C ASN A 49 22.66 2.98 -2.33
N ASP A 50 22.41 1.89 -3.04
CA ASP A 50 22.25 1.92 -4.49
C ASP A 50 20.94 2.63 -4.90
N VAL A 51 19.86 2.47 -4.12
CA VAL A 51 18.63 3.27 -4.30
C VAL A 51 18.92 4.75 -4.06
N LYS A 52 19.58 5.08 -2.94
CA LYS A 52 19.95 6.45 -2.57
C LYS A 52 20.82 7.13 -3.63
N SER A 53 21.69 6.39 -4.30
CA SER A 53 22.56 6.90 -5.37
C SER A 53 21.95 6.83 -6.77
N GLY A 54 20.72 6.33 -6.93
CA GLY A 54 20.06 6.18 -8.22
C GLY A 54 20.72 5.15 -9.15
N ASN A 55 21.43 4.16 -8.60
CA ASN A 55 22.21 3.18 -9.36
C ASN A 55 21.33 2.03 -9.90
N VAL A 56 20.50 2.37 -10.89
CA VAL A 56 19.55 1.44 -11.52
C VAL A 56 20.25 0.21 -12.11
N ALA A 57 21.41 0.39 -12.75
CA ALA A 57 22.12 -0.71 -13.39
C ALA A 57 22.59 -1.76 -12.37
N LYS A 58 23.14 -1.32 -11.23
CA LYS A 58 23.58 -2.22 -10.16
C LYS A 58 22.40 -2.90 -9.49
N LEU A 59 21.34 -2.17 -9.13
CA LEU A 59 20.13 -2.76 -8.55
C LEU A 59 19.50 -3.81 -9.45
N LYS A 60 19.47 -3.57 -10.77
CA LYS A 60 18.99 -4.56 -11.74
C LYS A 60 19.87 -5.82 -11.76
N SER A 61 21.19 -5.68 -11.63
CA SER A 61 22.12 -6.82 -11.57
C SER A 61 22.04 -7.60 -10.25
N GLU A 62 21.67 -6.92 -9.16
CA GLU A 62 21.48 -7.51 -7.83
C GLU A 62 20.04 -8.01 -7.60
N ALA A 63 19.15 -7.86 -8.60
CA ALA A 63 17.80 -8.38 -8.56
C ALA A 63 17.72 -9.85 -8.98
N ILE A 64 16.68 -10.54 -8.51
CA ILE A 64 16.31 -11.86 -9.05
C ILE A 64 15.93 -11.74 -10.52
N GLU A 65 16.08 -12.83 -11.28
CA GLU A 65 15.88 -12.83 -12.72
C GLU A 65 14.49 -12.33 -13.14
N GLU A 66 13.44 -12.81 -12.45
CA GLU A 66 12.05 -12.48 -12.71
C GLU A 66 11.75 -10.99 -12.49
N TYR A 67 12.39 -10.39 -11.48
CA TYR A 67 12.25 -8.96 -11.18
C TYR A 67 13.08 -8.11 -12.13
N ALA A 68 14.30 -8.56 -12.46
CA ALA A 68 15.19 -7.90 -13.41
C ALA A 68 14.61 -7.88 -14.84
N ALA A 69 13.81 -8.89 -15.22
CA ALA A 69 13.14 -8.95 -16.53
C ALA A 69 12.14 -7.80 -16.74
N ASN A 70 11.51 -7.30 -15.67
CA ASN A 70 10.46 -6.28 -15.71
C ASN A 70 10.86 -5.00 -14.92
N PHE A 71 12.12 -4.59 -15.04
CA PHE A 71 12.70 -3.55 -14.18
C PHE A 71 12.34 -2.08 -14.55
N SER A 72 11.50 -1.84 -15.55
CA SER A 72 11.21 -0.48 -16.03
C SER A 72 10.51 0.39 -14.98
N ALA A 73 9.45 -0.14 -14.35
CA ALA A 73 8.75 0.55 -13.27
C ALA A 73 9.65 0.79 -12.06
N ALA A 74 10.47 -0.21 -11.71
CA ALA A 74 11.46 -0.10 -10.63
C ALA A 74 12.50 0.99 -10.93
N SER A 75 12.96 1.12 -12.18
CA SER A 75 13.91 2.16 -12.60
C SER A 75 13.38 3.57 -12.32
N THR A 76 12.13 3.86 -12.71
CA THR A 76 11.51 5.17 -12.45
C THR A 76 11.36 5.41 -10.94
N LEU A 77 10.91 4.40 -10.22
CA LEU A 77 10.77 4.46 -8.76
C LEU A 77 12.12 4.76 -8.07
N ILE A 78 13.18 4.06 -8.45
CA ILE A 78 14.54 4.27 -7.93
C ILE A 78 15.00 5.71 -8.17
N GLN A 79 14.84 6.25 -9.39
CA GLN A 79 15.27 7.62 -9.69
C GLN A 79 14.48 8.66 -8.87
N ASN A 80 13.16 8.49 -8.79
CA ASN A 80 12.30 9.38 -8.00
C ASN A 80 12.65 9.32 -6.50
N THR A 81 12.92 8.13 -5.97
CA THR A 81 13.32 7.97 -4.57
C THR A 81 14.71 8.52 -4.31
N ALA A 82 15.69 8.30 -5.21
CA ALA A 82 17.06 8.78 -5.07
C ALA A 82 17.11 10.30 -4.86
N GLY A 83 16.36 11.06 -5.66
CA GLY A 83 16.25 12.51 -5.52
C GLY A 83 15.72 12.97 -4.16
N LYS A 84 14.91 12.13 -3.50
CA LYS A 84 14.27 12.44 -2.22
C LYS A 84 15.13 12.07 -1.00
N ILE A 85 16.01 11.07 -1.11
CA ILE A 85 16.80 10.53 0.01
C ILE A 85 18.32 10.72 -0.10
N SER A 86 18.80 11.41 -1.14
CA SER A 86 20.23 11.57 -1.44
C SER A 86 21.08 12.12 -0.27
N GLY A 87 20.48 12.93 0.61
CA GLY A 87 21.13 13.51 1.81
C GLY A 87 20.95 12.69 3.10
N ASP A 88 20.16 11.63 3.08
CA ASP A 88 19.64 11.01 4.30
C ASP A 88 20.57 9.93 4.88
N THR A 89 20.51 9.71 6.18
CA THR A 89 21.23 8.60 6.83
C THR A 89 20.39 7.33 6.79
N LEU A 90 20.94 6.26 6.22
CA LEU A 90 20.24 4.98 6.10
C LEU A 90 20.44 4.12 7.34
N GLN A 91 19.36 3.54 7.86
CA GLN A 91 19.37 2.63 9.00
C GLN A 91 18.36 1.50 8.81
N VAL A 92 18.76 0.26 9.08
CA VAL A 92 17.82 -0.88 9.10
C VAL A 92 16.94 -0.77 10.33
N ALA A 93 15.62 -0.65 10.11
CA ALA A 93 14.64 -0.52 11.17
C ALA A 93 14.08 -1.89 11.60
N GLN A 94 13.80 -2.77 10.63
CA GLN A 94 13.15 -4.05 10.90
C GLN A 94 13.45 -5.10 9.82
N ILE A 95 13.51 -6.36 10.23
CA ILE A 95 13.72 -7.53 9.37
C ILE A 95 12.69 -8.61 9.70
N TYR A 96 12.06 -9.17 8.67
CA TYR A 96 11.26 -10.39 8.74
C TYR A 96 11.81 -11.42 7.77
N VAL A 97 11.97 -12.66 8.22
CA VAL A 97 12.37 -13.79 7.36
C VAL A 97 11.13 -14.63 7.08
N LEU A 98 10.81 -14.81 5.80
CA LEU A 98 9.59 -15.42 5.28
C LEU A 98 9.95 -16.73 4.56
N ASP A 99 9.70 -17.88 5.21
CA ASP A 99 10.06 -19.20 4.69
C ASP A 99 8.95 -19.83 3.87
N ALA A 100 9.10 -19.76 2.55
CA ALA A 100 8.21 -20.34 1.57
C ALA A 100 8.81 -21.60 0.92
N ARG A 101 9.91 -22.18 1.43
CA ARG A 101 10.58 -23.33 0.79
C ARG A 101 9.70 -24.57 0.67
N ASN A 102 8.71 -24.71 1.56
CA ASN A 102 7.78 -25.84 1.55
C ASN A 102 6.57 -25.63 0.63
N ARG A 103 6.46 -24.46 -0.04
CA ARG A 103 5.42 -24.23 -1.05
C ARG A 103 5.64 -25.15 -2.25
N LYS A 104 4.55 -25.55 -2.89
CA LYS A 104 4.60 -26.32 -4.14
C LYS A 104 4.82 -25.35 -5.30
N SER A 105 5.71 -25.66 -6.23
CA SER A 105 6.01 -24.77 -7.37
C SER A 105 4.81 -24.53 -8.31
N ALA A 106 3.78 -25.38 -8.27
CA ALA A 106 2.55 -25.22 -9.03
C ALA A 106 1.46 -24.42 -8.27
N ASP A 107 1.71 -24.04 -7.02
CA ASP A 107 0.77 -23.26 -6.22
C ASP A 107 0.83 -21.78 -6.62
N GLN A 108 -0.25 -21.30 -7.23
CA GLN A 108 -0.42 -19.91 -7.68
C GLN A 108 -1.21 -19.07 -6.66
N GLY A 109 -1.63 -19.65 -5.54
CA GLY A 109 -2.36 -18.92 -4.50
C GLY A 109 -1.46 -17.98 -3.70
N ASP A 110 -2.08 -17.25 -2.78
CA ASP A 110 -1.35 -16.33 -1.91
C ASP A 110 -0.40 -17.08 -0.97
N ALA A 111 0.69 -16.41 -0.65
CA ALA A 111 1.64 -16.85 0.35
C ALA A 111 1.47 -16.03 1.62
N ASP A 112 0.83 -16.66 2.62
CA ASP A 112 0.53 -16.02 3.90
C ASP A 112 1.60 -16.33 4.95
N PHE A 113 2.08 -15.29 5.62
CA PHE A 113 3.06 -15.40 6.68
C PHE A 113 2.62 -14.57 7.88
N SER A 114 2.44 -15.22 9.04
CA SER A 114 2.11 -14.52 10.29
C SER A 114 3.30 -14.45 11.23
N CYS A 115 3.67 -13.24 11.62
CA CYS A 115 4.86 -12.92 12.39
C CYS A 115 4.45 -12.37 13.78
N PRO A 116 4.20 -13.24 14.78
CA PRO A 116 3.77 -12.79 16.09
C PRO A 116 4.88 -12.00 16.80
N LEU A 117 4.51 -10.86 17.36
CA LEU A 117 5.38 -10.06 18.22
C LEU A 117 5.49 -10.73 19.59
N THR A 118 6.74 -11.01 19.99
CA THR A 118 7.03 -11.75 21.23
C THR A 118 6.46 -11.01 22.44
N GLY A 119 5.64 -11.71 23.23
CA GLY A 119 5.05 -11.15 24.46
C GLY A 119 3.84 -10.24 24.23
N SER A 120 3.22 -10.27 23.05
CA SER A 120 1.99 -9.52 22.75
C SER A 120 1.00 -10.36 21.95
N THR A 121 -0.25 -9.89 21.86
CA THR A 121 -1.25 -10.42 20.92
C THR A 121 -1.18 -9.73 19.55
N SER A 122 -0.13 -8.93 19.31
CA SER A 122 0.06 -8.24 18.04
C SER A 122 0.89 -9.08 17.09
N GLU A 123 0.64 -8.93 15.81
CA GLU A 123 1.40 -9.58 14.75
C GLU A 123 1.55 -8.67 13.53
N THR A 124 2.48 -9.07 12.66
CA THR A 124 2.64 -8.52 11.31
C THR A 124 2.39 -9.66 10.35
N ASP A 125 1.52 -9.46 9.37
CA ASP A 125 1.20 -10.48 8.39
C ASP A 125 1.63 -10.02 6.99
N PHE A 126 2.00 -11.00 6.18
CA PHE A 126 2.36 -10.80 4.78
C PHE A 126 1.50 -11.72 3.92
N SER A 127 0.83 -11.19 2.90
CA SER A 127 0.06 -11.98 1.93
C SER A 127 0.53 -11.67 0.52
N ILE A 128 1.42 -12.51 -0.01
CA ILE A 128 2.11 -12.26 -1.28
C ILE A 128 1.59 -13.19 -2.36
N ALA A 129 0.87 -12.63 -3.34
CA ALA A 129 0.30 -13.37 -4.45
C ALA A 129 1.37 -14.02 -5.33
N GLY A 130 1.19 -15.31 -5.65
CA GLY A 130 2.03 -16.03 -6.60
C GLY A 130 3.50 -16.18 -6.19
N LEU A 131 3.82 -16.10 -4.89
CA LEU A 131 5.20 -16.17 -4.41
C LEU A 131 5.83 -17.56 -4.67
N PRO A 132 6.92 -17.66 -5.46
CA PRO A 132 7.57 -18.93 -5.73
C PRO A 132 8.18 -19.54 -4.45
N PRO A 133 8.40 -20.87 -4.40
CA PRO A 133 9.11 -21.50 -3.29
C PRO A 133 10.51 -20.91 -3.11
N GLY A 134 10.88 -20.58 -1.88
CA GLY A 134 12.16 -19.95 -1.60
C GLY A 134 12.27 -19.42 -0.19
N MET A 135 13.48 -18.95 0.13
CA MET A 135 13.74 -18.24 1.38
C MET A 135 13.72 -16.74 1.09
N TYR A 136 12.83 -16.00 1.73
CA TYR A 136 12.66 -14.56 1.53
C TYR A 136 12.93 -13.78 2.81
N ALA A 137 13.21 -12.49 2.66
CA ALA A 137 13.23 -11.54 3.75
C ALA A 137 12.53 -10.25 3.34
N PHE A 138 11.68 -9.71 4.21
CA PHE A 138 11.16 -8.36 4.09
C PHE A 138 11.95 -7.44 5.03
N VAL A 139 12.66 -6.47 4.47
CA VAL A 139 13.56 -5.59 5.21
C VAL A 139 13.12 -4.15 5.02
N MET A 140 13.02 -3.41 6.13
CA MET A 140 12.68 -2.00 6.16
C MET A 140 13.92 -1.18 6.50
N VAL A 141 14.32 -0.28 5.60
CA VAL A 141 15.42 0.66 5.80
C VAL A 141 14.86 2.06 5.90
N GLU A 142 15.09 2.73 7.01
CA GLU A 142 14.75 4.15 7.19
C GLU A 142 15.84 5.03 6.58
N ALA A 143 15.41 5.99 5.77
CA ALA A 143 16.21 7.11 5.33
C ALA A 143 15.87 8.31 6.21
N ASN A 144 16.77 8.61 7.15
CA ASN A 144 16.61 9.65 8.14
C ASN A 144 17.16 10.98 7.63
N GLY A 145 16.26 11.91 7.37
CA GLY A 145 16.53 13.28 6.98
C GLY A 145 15.38 14.21 7.37
N PRO A 146 15.37 15.46 6.90
CA PRO A 146 14.29 16.41 7.20
C PRO A 146 12.90 15.95 6.75
N ARG A 147 12.85 15.07 5.75
CA ARG A 147 11.64 14.39 5.28
C ARG A 147 11.94 12.90 5.29
N PRO A 148 11.62 12.16 6.36
CA PRO A 148 12.02 10.76 6.45
C PRO A 148 11.30 9.90 5.42
N TRP A 149 12.01 8.92 4.89
CA TRP A 149 11.51 7.91 3.96
C TRP A 149 11.71 6.51 4.52
N LEU A 150 10.85 5.59 4.12
CA LEU A 150 11.08 4.16 4.33
C LEU A 150 11.33 3.51 2.98
N VAL A 151 12.43 2.78 2.88
CA VAL A 151 12.78 1.93 1.74
C VAL A 151 12.56 0.48 2.18
N SER A 152 11.36 -0.03 1.93
CA SER A 152 11.04 -1.44 2.17
C SER A 152 11.44 -2.29 0.97
N MET A 153 12.00 -3.46 1.22
CA MET A 153 12.46 -4.37 0.17
C MET A 153 12.04 -5.80 0.48
N LEU A 154 11.58 -6.50 -0.55
CA LEU A 154 11.51 -7.96 -0.53
C LEU A 154 12.81 -8.50 -1.12
N LEU A 155 13.51 -9.34 -0.37
CA LEU A 155 14.74 -10.00 -0.77
C LEU A 155 14.49 -11.51 -0.90
N ARG A 156 15.14 -12.16 -1.87
CA ARG A 156 15.15 -13.62 -2.02
C ARG A 156 16.59 -14.12 -1.90
N GLN A 157 16.76 -15.25 -1.21
CA GLN A 157 18.06 -15.90 -1.14
C GLN A 157 18.32 -16.72 -2.42
N GLU A 158 19.40 -16.40 -3.14
CA GLU A 158 19.89 -17.14 -4.29
C GLU A 158 21.38 -17.48 -4.09
N THR A 159 21.73 -18.77 -4.14
CA THR A 159 23.12 -19.22 -4.07
C THR A 159 23.90 -18.63 -2.87
N GLY A 160 23.21 -18.43 -1.74
CA GLY A 160 23.79 -17.85 -0.52
C GLY A 160 23.80 -16.32 -0.45
N HIS A 161 23.35 -15.62 -1.49
CA HIS A 161 23.25 -14.15 -1.54
C HIS A 161 21.79 -13.69 -1.45
N TRP A 162 21.56 -12.52 -0.82
CA TRP A 162 20.25 -11.88 -0.78
C TRP A 162 20.11 -10.92 -1.95
N LYS A 163 19.13 -11.18 -2.81
CA LYS A 163 18.89 -10.42 -4.05
C LYS A 163 17.54 -9.74 -4.01
N LEU A 164 17.45 -8.59 -4.69
CA LEU A 164 16.25 -7.77 -4.72
C LEU A 164 15.12 -8.49 -5.49
N ALA A 165 13.98 -8.68 -4.83
CA ALA A 165 12.77 -9.28 -5.39
C ALA A 165 11.58 -8.31 -5.44
N GLY A 166 11.66 -7.18 -4.73
CA GLY A 166 10.67 -6.11 -4.77
C GLY A 166 11.15 -4.89 -3.99
N LEU A 167 10.68 -3.70 -4.39
CA LEU A 167 11.05 -2.41 -3.82
C LEU A 167 9.80 -1.56 -3.58
N TYR A 168 9.64 -1.07 -2.35
CA TYR A 168 8.46 -0.33 -1.88
C TYR A 168 8.92 0.87 -1.04
N PRO A 169 9.40 1.95 -1.69
CA PRO A 169 9.80 3.15 -1.00
C PRO A 169 8.61 4.10 -0.84
N HIS A 170 8.45 4.69 0.34
CA HIS A 170 7.42 5.69 0.58
C HIS A 170 7.86 6.73 1.61
N ALA A 171 7.20 7.88 1.58
CA ALA A 171 7.40 8.93 2.58
C ALA A 171 6.85 8.48 3.94
N ARG A 172 7.49 8.91 5.03
CA ARG A 172 7.03 8.63 6.41
C ARG A 172 6.31 9.81 7.05
N THR A 173 6.30 10.94 6.37
CA THR A 173 5.59 12.15 6.77
C THR A 173 4.94 12.83 5.58
N ALA A 174 3.83 13.51 5.82
CA ALA A 174 3.21 14.43 4.87
C ALA A 174 2.85 15.73 5.61
N ALA A 175 3.12 16.89 5.00
CA ALA A 175 3.01 18.20 5.63
C ALA A 175 3.69 18.31 7.01
N GLY A 176 4.82 17.62 7.17
CA GLY A 176 5.61 17.59 8.41
C GLY A 176 5.08 16.68 9.52
N GLU A 177 3.96 15.99 9.29
CA GLU A 177 3.32 15.12 10.27
C GLU A 177 3.44 13.65 9.88
N ASP A 178 3.54 12.75 10.86
CA ASP A 178 3.64 11.31 10.64
C ASP A 178 2.27 10.62 10.62
N GLY A 179 2.23 9.36 10.18
CA GLY A 179 0.98 8.62 10.10
C GLY A 179 0.27 8.39 11.45
N LEU A 180 0.97 8.42 12.59
CA LEU A 180 0.33 8.31 13.91
C LEU A 180 -0.39 9.61 14.28
N TRP A 181 0.17 10.76 13.90
CA TRP A 181 -0.49 12.05 14.00
C TRP A 181 -1.77 12.07 13.16
N TYR A 182 -1.70 11.66 11.88
CA TYR A 182 -2.87 11.59 11.00
C TYR A 182 -3.94 10.65 11.57
N TRP A 183 -3.54 9.48 12.07
CA TRP A 183 -4.47 8.55 12.69
C TRP A 183 -5.16 9.14 13.93
N LYS A 184 -4.42 9.87 14.77
CA LYS A 184 -4.97 10.56 15.93
C LYS A 184 -5.93 11.69 15.50
N LYS A 185 -5.58 12.46 14.48
CA LYS A 185 -6.41 13.55 13.96
C LYS A 185 -7.70 13.03 13.32
N ALA A 186 -7.63 11.93 12.57
CA ALA A 186 -8.78 11.25 11.97
C ALA A 186 -9.81 10.85 13.04
N ARG A 187 -9.34 10.32 14.18
CA ARG A 187 -10.21 9.98 15.32
C ARG A 187 -10.91 11.20 15.93
N TYR A 188 -10.25 12.36 15.96
CA TYR A 188 -10.90 13.59 16.44
C TYR A 188 -11.95 14.09 15.46
N ALA A 189 -11.64 14.13 14.16
CA ALA A 189 -12.57 14.51 13.11
C ALA A 189 -13.80 13.58 13.08
N ALA A 190 -13.59 12.26 13.20
CA ALA A 190 -14.69 11.29 13.25
C ALA A 190 -15.62 11.53 14.46
N LYS A 191 -15.05 11.83 15.64
CA LYS A 191 -15.85 12.19 16.83
C LYS A 191 -16.60 13.51 16.68
N ALA A 192 -16.08 14.43 15.87
CA ALA A 192 -16.72 15.69 15.52
C ALA A 192 -17.74 15.55 14.37
N ASN A 193 -17.99 14.33 13.88
CA ASN A 193 -18.87 14.03 12.74
C ASN A 193 -18.44 14.70 11.42
N GLN A 194 -17.14 14.98 11.26
CA GLN A 194 -16.52 15.44 10.02
C GLN A 194 -16.03 14.22 9.23
N LEU A 195 -16.97 13.43 8.70
CA LEU A 195 -16.67 12.09 8.19
C LEU A 195 -15.81 12.09 6.93
N TRP A 196 -15.99 13.05 6.02
CA TRP A 196 -15.15 13.17 4.83
C TRP A 196 -13.71 13.52 5.20
N TYR A 197 -13.56 14.49 6.09
CA TYR A 197 -12.24 14.85 6.59
C TYR A 197 -11.57 13.68 7.33
N ALA A 198 -12.30 13.02 8.22
CA ALA A 198 -11.79 11.88 8.98
C ALA A 198 -11.37 10.73 8.06
N TRP A 199 -12.19 10.38 7.07
CA TRP A 199 -11.95 9.27 6.16
C TRP A 199 -10.67 9.47 5.33
N LEU A 200 -10.42 10.69 4.84
CA LEU A 200 -9.18 11.02 4.14
C LEU A 200 -7.96 11.08 5.07
N LEU A 201 -8.11 11.56 6.30
CA LEU A 201 -7.01 11.49 7.28
C LEU A 201 -6.63 10.04 7.64
N TYR A 202 -7.59 9.11 7.67
CA TYR A 202 -7.29 7.70 7.82
C TYR A 202 -6.57 7.12 6.59
N ASP A 203 -6.93 7.56 5.38
CA ASP A 203 -6.25 7.18 4.14
C ASP A 203 -4.77 7.62 4.18
N GLU A 204 -4.51 8.88 4.54
CA GLU A 204 -3.14 9.40 4.70
C GLU A 204 -2.37 8.64 5.78
N ALA A 205 -3.01 8.37 6.92
CA ALA A 205 -2.40 7.59 7.99
C ALA A 205 -2.00 6.18 7.53
N GLU A 206 -2.88 5.51 6.76
CA GLU A 206 -2.58 4.20 6.19
C GLU A 206 -1.42 4.27 5.21
N ALA A 207 -1.42 5.24 4.29
CA ALA A 207 -0.37 5.43 3.29
C ALA A 207 1.02 5.64 3.93
N LEU A 208 1.10 6.41 5.03
CA LEU A 208 2.36 6.68 5.74
C LEU A 208 2.82 5.51 6.62
N LEU A 209 1.89 4.73 7.18
CA LEU A 209 2.22 3.63 8.12
C LEU A 209 2.44 2.28 7.43
N LYS A 210 1.84 2.04 6.26
CA LYS A 210 1.86 0.75 5.56
C LYS A 210 3.19 0.54 4.81
N PRO A 211 4.03 -0.45 5.18
CA PRO A 211 5.35 -0.62 4.56
C PRO A 211 5.33 -1.13 3.12
N SER A 212 4.28 -1.86 2.75
CA SER A 212 4.03 -2.38 1.40
C SER A 212 2.57 -2.78 1.26
N ASN A 213 2.06 -2.95 0.04
CA ASN A 213 0.67 -3.31 -0.22
C ASN A 213 0.27 -4.70 0.30
N PHE A 214 1.21 -5.62 0.46
CA PHE A 214 1.00 -6.98 0.97
C PHE A 214 1.29 -7.14 2.47
N THR A 215 1.64 -6.06 3.18
CA THR A 215 1.87 -6.09 4.62
C THR A 215 0.64 -5.58 5.38
N THR A 216 0.20 -6.31 6.39
CA THR A 216 -0.71 -5.81 7.43
C THR A 216 -0.12 -6.03 8.83
N SER A 217 -0.78 -5.47 9.83
CA SER A 217 -0.49 -5.69 11.24
C SER A 217 -1.74 -5.43 12.06
N THR A 218 -1.76 -5.87 13.31
CA THR A 218 -2.86 -5.60 14.23
C THR A 218 -3.20 -4.10 14.35
N ASN A 219 -2.20 -3.22 14.23
CA ASN A 219 -2.43 -1.77 14.25
C ASN A 219 -3.03 -1.24 12.93
N LEU A 220 -2.58 -1.77 11.79
CA LEU A 220 -3.15 -1.41 10.48
C LEU A 220 -4.59 -1.93 10.36
N ASP A 221 -4.89 -3.14 10.85
CA ASP A 221 -6.26 -3.66 10.87
C ASP A 221 -7.18 -2.79 11.72
N LYS A 222 -6.67 -2.31 12.88
CA LYS A 222 -7.40 -1.37 13.73
C LYS A 222 -7.64 -0.05 13.03
N LEU A 223 -6.63 0.52 12.37
CA LEU A 223 -6.75 1.74 11.59
C LEU A 223 -7.81 1.57 10.50
N GLN A 224 -7.74 0.50 9.71
CA GLN A 224 -8.71 0.20 8.65
C GLN A 224 -10.13 -0.02 9.19
N SER A 225 -10.27 -0.65 10.36
CA SER A 225 -11.57 -0.83 11.02
C SER A 225 -12.19 0.51 11.44
N GLU A 226 -11.38 1.39 12.01
CA GLU A 226 -11.80 2.75 12.37
C GLU A 226 -12.13 3.58 11.14
N ARG A 227 -11.35 3.47 10.05
CA ARG A 227 -11.64 4.08 8.75
C ARG A 227 -13.00 3.63 8.20
N ARG A 228 -13.26 2.32 8.17
CA ARG A 228 -14.54 1.75 7.72
C ARG A 228 -15.72 2.24 8.55
N SER A 229 -15.51 2.43 9.85
CA SER A 229 -16.53 2.97 10.75
C SER A 229 -16.78 4.47 10.55
N ALA A 230 -15.81 5.19 9.98
CA ALA A 230 -15.88 6.60 9.64
C ALA A 230 -16.20 6.86 8.16
N THR A 231 -16.52 5.83 7.37
CA THR A 231 -16.86 5.97 5.96
C THR A 231 -18.07 6.89 5.79
N PRO A 232 -17.98 7.96 4.97
CA PRO A 232 -19.14 8.77 4.60
C PRO A 232 -20.27 7.92 4.03
N SER A 233 -21.51 8.25 4.36
CA SER A 233 -22.67 7.44 3.99
C SER A 233 -22.81 7.22 2.47
N GLU A 234 -22.39 8.21 1.70
CA GLU A 234 -22.41 8.24 0.25
C GLU A 234 -21.37 7.29 -0.38
N LEU A 235 -20.41 6.83 0.43
CA LEU A 235 -19.35 5.88 0.06
C LEU A 235 -19.59 4.47 0.63
N ALA A 236 -20.75 4.20 1.24
CA ALA A 236 -21.02 2.91 1.90
C ALA A 236 -20.91 1.71 0.95
N ASP A 237 -21.28 1.90 -0.33
CA ASP A 237 -21.20 0.89 -1.38
C ASP A 237 -19.86 0.94 -2.15
N GLY A 238 -18.91 1.76 -1.68
CA GLY A 238 -17.64 2.05 -2.36
C GLY A 238 -17.75 3.16 -3.40
N ILE A 239 -16.62 3.45 -4.04
CA ILE A 239 -16.49 4.41 -5.15
C ILE A 239 -15.65 3.78 -6.26
N GLY A 240 -16.08 3.94 -7.50
CA GLY A 240 -15.39 3.39 -8.66
C GLY A 240 -16.12 3.72 -9.96
N SER A 241 -15.60 3.23 -11.09
CA SER A 241 -16.24 3.42 -12.39
C SER A 241 -17.66 2.84 -12.48
N ASP A 242 -17.92 1.71 -11.80
CA ASP A 242 -19.23 1.06 -11.76
C ASP A 242 -20.18 1.69 -10.73
N HIS A 243 -19.62 2.32 -9.69
CA HIS A 243 -20.33 2.98 -8.60
C HIS A 243 -19.79 4.40 -8.39
N PRO A 244 -19.99 5.32 -9.35
CA PRO A 244 -19.45 6.67 -9.22
C PRO A 244 -20.25 7.48 -8.19
N LEU A 245 -19.55 8.27 -7.38
CA LEU A 245 -20.19 9.28 -6.54
C LEU A 245 -20.62 10.45 -7.43
N VAL A 246 -21.92 10.76 -7.44
CA VAL A 246 -22.45 11.88 -8.24
C VAL A 246 -22.56 13.12 -7.36
N ILE A 247 -21.71 14.11 -7.64
CA ILE A 247 -21.82 15.46 -7.07
C ILE A 247 -22.39 16.42 -8.10
N LYS A 248 -22.96 17.55 -7.66
CA LYS A 248 -23.53 18.56 -8.55
C LYS A 248 -22.77 19.86 -8.41
N GLY A 249 -22.41 20.46 -9.55
CA GLY A 249 -21.91 21.83 -9.59
C GLY A 249 -23.00 22.86 -9.25
N ALA A 250 -22.58 24.11 -9.07
CA ALA A 250 -23.49 25.23 -8.76
C ALA A 250 -24.57 25.46 -9.83
N ASP A 251 -24.29 25.08 -11.08
CA ASP A 251 -25.21 25.11 -12.23
C ASP A 251 -26.13 23.87 -12.30
N GLY A 252 -25.98 22.92 -11.37
CA GLY A 252 -26.70 21.65 -11.36
C GLY A 252 -26.07 20.55 -12.23
N THR A 253 -24.95 20.83 -12.90
CA THR A 253 -24.24 19.85 -13.74
C THR A 253 -23.73 18.69 -12.88
N PRO A 254 -24.07 17.43 -13.21
CA PRO A 254 -23.60 16.27 -12.46
C PRO A 254 -22.18 15.88 -12.86
N TYR A 255 -21.29 15.71 -11.89
CA TYR A 255 -19.96 15.13 -12.05
C TYR A 255 -19.91 13.74 -11.43
N ARG A 256 -19.34 12.77 -12.15
CA ARG A 256 -19.25 11.37 -11.73
C ARG A 256 -17.84 11.08 -11.23
N LEU A 257 -17.65 11.15 -9.93
CA LEU A 257 -16.37 10.88 -9.29
C LEU A 257 -16.15 9.37 -9.20
N THR A 258 -14.98 8.92 -9.64
CA THR A 258 -14.59 7.51 -9.72
C THR A 258 -13.55 7.13 -8.69
N GLY A 259 -12.95 8.10 -8.01
CA GLY A 259 -12.01 7.88 -6.92
C GLY A 259 -11.75 9.16 -6.15
N ILE A 260 -11.58 9.05 -4.84
CA ILE A 260 -11.22 10.17 -3.95
C ILE A 260 -10.21 9.62 -2.94
N SER A 261 -9.08 10.30 -2.76
CA SER A 261 -8.02 9.91 -1.83
C SER A 261 -7.26 11.15 -1.31
N SER A 262 -6.30 10.96 -0.41
CA SER A 262 -5.32 11.98 -0.06
C SER A 262 -3.97 11.69 -0.69
N GLU A 263 -3.20 12.74 -0.96
CA GLU A 263 -1.81 12.60 -1.40
C GLU A 263 -0.95 13.74 -0.85
N GLY A 264 0.18 13.39 -0.24
CA GLY A 264 1.24 14.33 0.07
C GLY A 264 1.90 14.88 -1.20
N SER A 265 2.02 16.20 -1.29
CA SER A 265 2.77 16.88 -2.37
C SER A 265 4.19 16.32 -2.56
N GLU A 266 4.75 16.50 -3.76
CA GLU A 266 6.08 15.98 -4.09
C GLU A 266 7.19 16.56 -3.18
N ASP A 267 7.05 17.82 -2.76
CA ASP A 267 7.95 18.46 -1.80
C ASP A 267 7.63 18.07 -0.34
N GLY A 268 6.56 17.32 -0.10
CA GLY A 268 6.14 16.76 1.18
C GLY A 268 5.61 17.79 2.17
N ARG A 269 5.35 19.03 1.73
CA ARG A 269 4.96 20.14 2.62
C ARG A 269 3.45 20.33 2.73
N LEU A 270 2.72 19.84 1.75
CA LEU A 270 1.28 19.98 1.62
C LEU A 270 0.63 18.60 1.53
N VAL A 271 -0.65 18.51 1.93
CA VAL A 271 -1.51 17.35 1.63
C VAL A 271 -2.69 17.83 0.81
N ASN A 272 -2.92 17.16 -0.30
CA ASN A 272 -3.98 17.47 -1.25
C ASN A 272 -5.05 16.38 -1.23
N VAL A 273 -6.28 16.76 -1.54
CA VAL A 273 -7.34 15.82 -1.91
C VAL A 273 -7.15 15.48 -3.39
N VAL A 274 -7.07 14.19 -3.72
CA VAL A 274 -7.01 13.73 -5.11
C VAL A 274 -8.39 13.24 -5.51
N VAL A 275 -8.90 13.72 -6.65
CA VAL A 275 -10.19 13.33 -7.19
C VAL A 275 -10.06 12.89 -8.63
N HIS A 276 -10.50 11.66 -8.89
CA HIS A 276 -10.73 11.11 -10.21
C HIS A 276 -12.19 11.29 -10.59
N TYR A 277 -12.46 11.69 -11.84
CA TYR A 277 -13.81 11.71 -12.38
C TYR A 277 -13.84 11.20 -13.83
N ALA A 278 -14.99 10.64 -14.22
CA ALA A 278 -15.23 10.22 -15.59
C ALA A 278 -15.28 11.45 -16.51
N GLY A 279 -14.20 11.66 -17.27
CA GLY A 279 -14.03 12.77 -18.19
C GLY A 279 -14.86 12.62 -19.46
N ASP A 280 -15.01 13.74 -20.18
CA ASP A 280 -15.83 13.82 -21.39
C ASP A 280 -14.93 13.85 -22.63
N ALA A 281 -15.03 12.80 -23.45
CA ALA A 281 -14.22 12.65 -24.66
C ALA A 281 -14.43 13.77 -25.69
N SER A 282 -15.53 14.52 -25.62
CA SER A 282 -15.81 15.64 -26.52
C SER A 282 -14.99 16.90 -26.21
N VAL A 283 -14.37 16.99 -25.03
CA VAL A 283 -13.51 18.11 -24.66
C VAL A 283 -12.15 17.92 -25.31
N ALA A 284 -11.83 18.75 -26.29
CA ALA A 284 -10.64 18.58 -27.11
C ALA A 284 -9.50 19.56 -26.77
N ASP A 285 -9.77 20.63 -26.01
CA ASP A 285 -8.78 21.66 -25.69
C ASP A 285 -8.49 21.78 -24.19
N ALA A 286 -7.25 22.15 -23.87
CA ALA A 286 -6.78 22.26 -22.49
C ALA A 286 -7.51 23.33 -21.65
N PRO A 287 -7.87 24.52 -22.18
CA PRO A 287 -8.62 25.51 -21.41
C PRO A 287 -10.00 25.01 -20.94
N GLN A 288 -10.72 24.26 -21.78
CA GLN A 288 -12.00 23.68 -21.37
C GLN A 288 -11.83 22.59 -20.32
N GLU A 289 -10.83 21.73 -20.43
CA GLU A 289 -10.53 20.74 -19.39
C GLU A 289 -10.15 21.42 -18.06
N MET A 290 -9.32 22.47 -18.10
CA MET A 290 -8.98 23.24 -16.89
C MET A 290 -10.22 23.85 -16.23
N ALA A 291 -11.13 24.42 -17.02
CA ALA A 291 -12.38 24.98 -16.49
C ALA A 291 -13.30 23.89 -15.90
N LYS A 292 -13.37 22.71 -16.53
CA LYS A 292 -14.12 21.57 -16.00
C LYS A 292 -13.52 21.04 -14.70
N ASN A 293 -12.20 20.85 -14.64
CA ASN A 293 -11.53 20.43 -13.41
C ASN A 293 -11.76 21.44 -12.27
N ALA A 294 -11.73 22.74 -12.58
CA ALA A 294 -12.06 23.79 -11.61
C ALA A 294 -13.48 23.65 -11.05
N ALA A 295 -14.45 23.40 -11.94
CA ALA A 295 -15.84 23.20 -11.55
C ALA A 295 -16.04 21.92 -10.72
N VAL A 296 -15.30 20.84 -11.02
CA VAL A 296 -15.30 19.60 -10.21
C VAL A 296 -14.73 19.87 -8.81
N ALA A 297 -13.59 20.56 -8.71
CA ALA A 297 -12.99 20.92 -7.43
C ALA A 297 -13.93 21.77 -6.57
N ALA A 298 -14.57 22.78 -7.17
CA ALA A 298 -15.57 23.61 -6.50
C ALA A 298 -16.77 22.79 -6.03
N ALA A 299 -17.33 21.94 -6.91
CA ALA A 299 -18.47 21.09 -6.57
C ALA A 299 -18.16 20.13 -5.40
N LEU A 300 -16.94 19.58 -5.34
CA LEU A 300 -16.52 18.72 -4.23
C LEU A 300 -16.48 19.47 -2.91
N ILE A 301 -15.80 20.62 -2.89
CA ILE A 301 -15.61 21.42 -1.67
C ILE A 301 -16.95 22.02 -1.19
N ASP A 302 -17.86 22.36 -2.10
CA ASP A 302 -19.20 22.80 -1.75
C ASP A 302 -20.06 21.69 -1.14
N ALA A 303 -19.95 20.47 -1.68
CA ALA A 303 -20.62 19.30 -1.14
C ALA A 303 -20.05 18.88 0.23
N HIS A 304 -18.73 19.04 0.42
CA HIS A 304 -18.00 18.54 1.59
C HIS A 304 -17.09 19.61 2.18
N LYS A 305 -17.72 20.59 2.87
CA LYS A 305 -17.04 21.78 3.39
C LYS A 305 -16.00 21.49 4.48
N ASP A 306 -16.11 20.35 5.16
CA ASP A 306 -15.14 19.89 6.15
C ASP A 306 -13.76 19.60 5.53
N LEU A 307 -13.68 19.34 4.22
CA LEU A 307 -12.41 19.20 3.50
C LEU A 307 -11.58 20.49 3.46
N ARG A 308 -12.18 21.65 3.77
CA ARG A 308 -11.43 22.90 3.91
C ARG A 308 -10.53 22.90 5.14
N GLU A 309 -10.76 22.00 6.09
CA GLU A 309 -9.96 21.91 7.31
C GLU A 309 -8.74 21.02 7.06
N GLY A 310 -7.60 21.61 6.70
CA GLY A 310 -6.31 20.92 6.77
C GLY A 310 -5.89 20.10 5.54
N PHE A 311 -6.56 20.27 4.40
CA PHE A 311 -5.97 20.01 3.09
C PHE A 311 -5.61 21.36 2.43
N ASP A 312 -4.55 21.37 1.63
CA ASP A 312 -4.02 22.58 1.01
C ASP A 312 -4.62 22.82 -0.39
N GLY A 313 -4.91 21.73 -1.10
CA GLY A 313 -5.38 21.76 -2.48
C GLY A 313 -6.23 20.56 -2.88
N VAL A 314 -6.79 20.66 -4.07
CA VAL A 314 -7.50 19.59 -4.77
C VAL A 314 -6.79 19.31 -6.09
N ILE A 315 -6.30 18.10 -6.25
CA ILE A 315 -5.78 17.58 -7.51
C ILE A 315 -6.94 16.87 -8.21
N VAL A 316 -7.32 17.36 -9.38
CA VAL A 316 -8.41 16.80 -10.19
C VAL A 316 -7.83 16.10 -11.41
N ILE A 317 -8.24 14.85 -11.61
CA ILE A 317 -7.80 13.97 -12.69
C ILE A 317 -9.02 13.59 -13.53
N ALA A 318 -9.02 14.01 -14.79
CA ALA A 318 -10.04 13.65 -15.77
C ALA A 318 -9.67 12.32 -16.45
N ASP A 319 -10.43 11.27 -16.15
CA ASP A 319 -10.24 9.95 -16.76
C ASP A 319 -11.05 9.85 -18.05
N VAL A 320 -10.37 9.97 -19.19
CA VAL A 320 -10.98 9.83 -20.53
C VAL A 320 -10.44 8.59 -21.21
N GLN A 321 -11.32 7.67 -21.58
CA GLN A 321 -10.93 6.40 -22.21
C GLN A 321 -10.11 6.65 -23.49
N GLY A 322 -8.94 5.99 -23.57
CA GLY A 322 -8.06 6.08 -24.73
C GLY A 322 -7.22 7.36 -24.82
N ARG A 323 -7.24 8.22 -23.79
CA ARG A 323 -6.41 9.42 -23.68
C ARG A 323 -5.60 9.39 -22.39
N ALA A 324 -4.45 10.08 -22.40
CA ALA A 324 -3.72 10.33 -21.16
C ALA A 324 -4.59 11.20 -20.22
N PRO A 325 -4.60 10.94 -18.90
CA PRO A 325 -5.37 11.73 -17.95
C PRO A 325 -4.95 13.21 -17.97
N PHE A 326 -5.93 14.11 -17.85
CA PHE A 326 -5.67 15.53 -17.71
C PHE A 326 -5.73 15.92 -16.23
N VAL A 327 -4.65 16.52 -15.72
CA VAL A 327 -4.45 16.78 -14.29
C VAL A 327 -4.33 18.27 -14.04
N THR A 328 -5.03 18.77 -13.02
CA THR A 328 -4.86 20.13 -12.51
C THR A 328 -4.85 20.12 -11.00
N GLU A 329 -4.12 21.05 -10.40
CA GLU A 329 -4.12 21.30 -8.96
C GLU A 329 -4.69 22.70 -8.68
N GLN A 330 -5.55 22.80 -7.67
CA GLN A 330 -6.12 24.07 -7.20
C GLN A 330 -6.00 24.19 -5.70
N LYS A 331 -5.58 25.36 -5.20
CA LYS A 331 -5.54 25.59 -3.76
C LYS A 331 -6.95 25.71 -3.22
N ILE A 332 -7.22 25.06 -2.09
CA ILE A 332 -8.54 25.12 -1.45
C ILE A 332 -8.93 26.57 -1.07
N SER A 333 -7.94 27.40 -0.74
CA SER A 333 -8.16 28.83 -0.46
C SER A 333 -8.66 29.65 -1.66
N GLU A 334 -8.47 29.14 -2.88
CA GLU A 334 -8.86 29.79 -4.14
C GLU A 334 -10.16 29.21 -4.72
N ILE A 335 -10.71 28.15 -4.09
CA ILE A 335 -11.97 27.52 -4.47
C ILE A 335 -13.13 28.23 -3.75
N HIS A 336 -14.03 28.84 -4.52
CA HIS A 336 -15.18 29.63 -4.05
C HIS A 336 -16.51 28.96 -4.32
#